data_AF-A0A399JJ35-F1
#
_entry.id   AF-A0A399JJ35-F1
#
_cell.length_a   1.000
_cell.length_b   1.000
_cell.length_c   1.000
_cell.angle_alpha   90.00
_cell.angle_beta   90.00
_cell.angle_gamma   90.00
#
_symmetry.space_group_name_H-M   'P 1'
#
loop_
_entity.id
_entity.type
_entity.pdbx_description
1 polymer ?
#
loop_
_entity_poly.entity_id
_entity_poly.type
_entity_poly.pdbx_seq_one_letter_code
_entity_poly.pdbx_strand_id
1 'polypeptide(L)'
;MIVATASASKAARKIRAKEPRVVSKRPPANGLLGSGRAGDGRGRADTLKSLRATTALGLSGPSHPSGPAPAPSEGTVPMPDAGFASALLPLMLTWVIGMMSPGPDLFLVIHRSLAGSRREGIAAAAGIASGVALWLVVAFTGLAAVMTAFPPITVILQVAGGLVLIWMGIGTLRAWLARRGRAAEEGETPDAAGRLGVGASFRRGLLTNLANPKFVIYISAVFAPFIAAQRPLWQTIFLLVLLVVTTVGWFSVIAALVGHPKLRSAVSRWTNTLDAVAGVVFILLGLGFVVLAAVEHWPGA
;
A
#
# COMPACT_ATOMS: atom_id res chain seq x y z
N MET A 1 42.36 12.61 -19.51
CA MET A 1 43.17 13.29 -18.47
C MET A 1 43.25 14.76 -18.88
N ILE A 2 42.65 15.67 -18.09
CA ILE A 2 42.75 17.15 -18.13
C ILE A 2 42.16 17.78 -19.42
N VAL A 3 40.94 18.35 -19.45
CA VAL A 3 40.49 19.68 -18.95
C VAL A 3 38.96 19.60 -18.72
N ALA A 4 38.40 19.64 -17.49
CA ALA A 4 38.23 20.78 -16.57
C ALA A 4 37.21 21.83 -17.08
N THR A 5 35.93 21.70 -16.72
CA THR A 5 35.26 22.48 -15.65
C THR A 5 35.24 24.01 -15.85
N ALA A 6 34.42 24.50 -16.79
CA ALA A 6 34.19 25.95 -16.95
C ALA A 6 32.74 26.37 -17.32
N SER A 7 31.74 25.50 -17.19
CA SER A 7 30.35 25.82 -17.61
C SER A 7 29.28 25.76 -16.51
N ALA A 8 29.67 25.71 -15.23
CA ALA A 8 28.73 25.61 -14.09
C ALA A 8 28.67 26.88 -13.19
N SER A 9 29.53 27.88 -13.40
CA SER A 9 29.65 29.04 -12.50
C SER A 9 28.75 30.24 -12.87
N LYS A 10 28.18 30.28 -14.08
CA LYS A 10 27.44 31.46 -14.57
C LYS A 10 25.91 31.42 -14.33
N ALA A 11 25.34 30.26 -14.01
CA ALA A 11 23.89 30.12 -13.76
C ALA A 11 23.49 30.36 -12.28
N ALA A 12 24.41 30.15 -11.34
CA ALA A 12 24.14 30.32 -9.90
C ALA A 12 24.16 31.79 -9.41
N ARG A 13 24.51 32.76 -10.27
CA ARG A 13 24.64 34.18 -9.88
C ARG A 13 23.45 35.06 -10.25
N LYS A 14 22.41 34.51 -10.88
CA LYS A 14 21.27 35.28 -11.43
C LYS A 14 19.93 35.12 -10.69
N ILE A 15 19.91 34.39 -9.57
CA ILE A 15 18.71 34.19 -8.72
C ILE A 15 18.96 34.68 -7.28
N ARG A 16 19.79 35.73 -7.12
CA ARG A 16 20.04 36.40 -5.83
C ARG A 16 19.64 37.87 -5.89
N ALA A 17 18.45 38.14 -6.38
CA ALA A 17 17.86 39.48 -6.42
C ALA A 17 16.33 39.39 -6.54
N LYS A 18 15.65 38.86 -5.51
CA LYS A 18 14.24 39.14 -5.21
C LYS A 18 13.85 38.41 -3.92
N GLU A 19 14.15 39.01 -2.78
CA GLU A 19 13.45 38.71 -1.52
C GLU A 19 12.94 40.04 -0.93
N PRO A 20 11.64 40.20 -0.67
CA PRO A 20 11.12 41.32 0.08
C PRO A 20 11.39 41.14 1.58
N ARG A 21 11.96 42.18 2.20
CA ARG A 21 12.20 42.29 3.65
C ARG A 21 10.87 42.19 4.42
N VAL A 22 10.73 41.17 5.27
CA VAL A 22 9.65 41.11 6.27
C VAL A 22 10.13 41.78 7.56
N VAL A 23 9.37 42.79 7.97
CA VAL A 23 9.58 43.61 9.17
C VAL A 23 9.22 42.79 10.41
N SER A 24 10.19 42.65 11.31
CA SER A 24 10.02 42.10 12.67
C SER A 24 9.22 43.07 13.54
N LYS A 25 8.04 42.66 14.01
CA LYS A 25 7.30 43.31 15.10
C LYS A 25 7.41 42.44 16.36
N ARG A 26 8.14 42.93 17.37
CA ARG A 26 8.11 42.42 18.74
C ARG A 26 6.80 42.84 19.41
N PRO A 27 6.15 41.99 20.23
CA PRO A 27 5.17 42.46 21.21
C PRO A 27 5.88 42.93 22.50
N PRO A 28 5.34 43.94 23.22
CA PRO A 28 5.95 44.46 24.43
C PRO A 28 5.67 43.56 25.64
N ALA A 29 6.66 43.52 26.53
CA ALA A 29 6.54 43.02 27.89
C ALA A 29 5.62 43.96 28.70
N ASN A 30 4.70 43.39 29.46
CA ASN A 30 4.01 44.11 30.52
C ASN A 30 4.05 43.25 31.79
N GLY A 31 4.85 43.71 32.75
CA GLY A 31 4.80 43.26 34.13
C GLY A 31 4.05 44.28 34.97
N LEU A 32 3.08 43.81 35.74
CA LEU A 32 2.54 44.42 36.96
C LEU A 32 2.06 43.22 37.81
N LEU A 33 2.82 42.77 38.81
CA LEU A 33 2.77 43.21 40.21
C LEU A 33 1.35 43.32 40.76
N GLY A 34 1.01 42.36 41.61
CA GLY A 34 -0.21 42.31 42.42
C GLY A 34 -0.04 41.30 43.56
N SER A 35 0.57 41.77 44.64
CA SER A 35 0.74 41.12 45.94
C SER A 35 -0.58 40.73 46.60
N GLY A 36 -0.63 39.62 47.35
CA GLY A 36 -1.70 39.44 48.33
C GLY A 36 -1.87 38.07 48.98
N ARG A 37 -1.21 37.89 50.14
CA ARG A 37 -1.62 37.09 51.32
C ARG A 37 -1.51 35.55 51.32
N ALA A 38 -0.67 35.12 52.25
CA ALA A 38 -0.71 33.86 52.96
C ALA A 38 -2.00 33.69 53.80
N GLY A 39 -2.44 32.44 53.97
CA GLY A 39 -3.41 32.07 54.98
C GLY A 39 -3.99 30.67 54.79
N ASP A 40 -3.53 29.76 55.67
CA ASP A 40 -4.35 28.75 56.37
C ASP A 40 -4.86 27.54 55.53
N GLY A 41 -4.47 26.29 55.76
CA GLY A 41 -4.26 25.65 57.07
C GLY A 41 -5.48 24.86 57.54
N ARG A 42 -6.42 24.42 56.69
CA ARG A 42 -7.53 23.51 57.07
C ARG A 42 -8.14 22.83 55.84
N GLY A 43 -7.89 21.53 55.66
CA GLY A 43 -8.45 20.76 54.53
C GLY A 43 -8.28 19.25 54.67
N ARG A 44 -8.29 18.75 55.92
CA ARG A 44 -8.02 17.34 56.25
C ARG A 44 -9.15 16.69 57.05
N ALA A 45 -10.39 17.16 56.84
CA ALA A 45 -11.58 16.74 57.61
C ALA A 45 -12.80 16.32 56.75
N ASP A 46 -12.71 16.34 55.42
CA ASP A 46 -13.87 16.04 54.55
C ASP A 46 -13.80 14.65 53.87
N THR A 47 -12.82 13.82 54.21
CA THR A 47 -12.60 12.50 53.56
C THR A 47 -13.07 11.30 54.40
N LEU A 48 -13.86 11.50 55.46
CA LEU A 48 -14.31 10.41 56.37
C LEU A 48 -15.82 10.36 56.63
N LYS A 49 -16.65 11.09 55.88
CA LYS A 49 -18.13 11.04 56.00
C LYS A 49 -18.86 10.23 54.93
N SER A 50 -18.18 9.62 53.97
CA SER A 50 -18.80 8.83 52.89
C SER A 50 -18.78 7.30 53.07
N LEU A 51 -18.31 6.77 54.21
CA LEU A 51 -18.12 5.33 54.42
C LEU A 51 -19.01 4.69 55.51
N ARG A 52 -20.06 5.38 55.97
CA ARG A 52 -21.02 4.82 56.96
C ARG A 52 -22.46 5.21 56.65
N ALA A 53 -22.97 4.72 55.52
CA ALA A 53 -24.40 4.55 55.30
C ALA A 53 -24.56 3.53 54.16
N THR A 54 -25.54 2.64 54.28
CA THR A 54 -25.85 1.54 53.35
C THR A 54 -25.15 0.20 53.62
N THR A 55 -25.14 -0.24 54.88
CA THR A 55 -25.09 -1.67 55.24
C THR A 55 -26.09 -1.95 56.35
N ALA A 56 -27.26 -2.47 55.95
CA ALA A 56 -28.35 -3.10 56.70
C ALA A 56 -29.62 -2.88 55.85
N LEU A 57 -30.54 -3.81 55.59
CA LEU A 57 -30.79 -5.19 55.98
C LEU A 57 -31.97 -5.61 55.07
N GLY A 58 -31.95 -6.82 54.51
CA GLY A 58 -33.04 -7.30 53.65
C GLY A 58 -32.93 -8.78 53.28
N LEU A 59 -33.06 -9.64 54.29
CA LEU A 59 -33.48 -11.05 54.16
C LEU A 59 -34.97 -11.04 53.70
N SER A 60 -35.58 -11.93 52.92
CA SER A 60 -35.35 -13.34 52.55
C SER A 60 -36.45 -13.86 51.58
N GLY A 61 -36.06 -14.71 50.60
CA GLY A 61 -36.81 -15.89 50.07
C GLY A 61 -37.69 -15.76 48.80
N PRO A 62 -38.08 -16.87 48.09
CA PRO A 62 -37.47 -18.20 47.94
C PRO A 62 -37.07 -18.54 46.47
N SER A 63 -36.30 -19.62 46.32
CA SER A 63 -35.88 -20.26 45.07
C SER A 63 -37.03 -20.75 44.18
N HIS A 64 -37.05 -20.32 42.91
CA HIS A 64 -37.83 -20.94 41.83
C HIS A 64 -36.90 -21.73 40.88
N PRO A 65 -37.40 -22.82 40.26
CA PRO A 65 -36.59 -23.88 39.71
C PRO A 65 -35.93 -23.48 38.39
N SER A 66 -34.72 -23.97 38.21
CA SER A 66 -33.98 -24.04 36.95
C SER A 66 -34.89 -24.54 35.82
N GLY A 67 -35.30 -23.62 34.95
CA GLY A 67 -35.83 -23.97 33.63
C GLY A 67 -34.78 -24.75 32.83
N PRO A 68 -35.20 -25.56 31.84
CA PRO A 68 -34.26 -26.29 30.99
C PRO A 68 -33.27 -25.30 30.36
N ALA A 69 -31.99 -25.65 30.38
CA ALA A 69 -30.93 -24.87 29.74
C ALA A 69 -31.37 -24.53 28.30
N PRO A 70 -31.17 -23.28 27.83
CA PRO A 70 -31.49 -22.94 26.46
C PRO A 70 -30.77 -23.94 25.54
N ALA A 71 -31.53 -24.53 24.61
CA ALA A 71 -30.98 -25.45 23.63
C ALA A 71 -29.74 -24.81 22.97
N PRO A 72 -28.68 -25.58 22.69
CA PRO A 72 -27.53 -25.05 21.98
C PRO A 72 -28.05 -24.39 20.71
N SER A 73 -27.82 -23.08 20.58
CA SER A 73 -28.25 -22.31 19.43
C SER A 73 -27.78 -23.06 18.20
N GLU A 74 -28.73 -23.60 17.42
CA GLU A 74 -28.42 -24.14 16.10
C GLU A 74 -27.57 -23.10 15.40
N GLY A 75 -26.43 -23.55 14.85
CA GLY A 75 -25.43 -22.71 14.20
C GLY A 75 -26.03 -21.98 13.01
N THR A 76 -26.77 -20.92 13.29
CA THR A 76 -27.22 -19.95 12.32
C THR A 76 -25.96 -19.18 11.96
N VAL A 77 -25.40 -19.49 10.79
CA VAL A 77 -24.40 -18.64 10.16
C VAL A 77 -25.02 -17.23 10.15
N PRO A 78 -24.45 -16.25 10.88
CA PRO A 78 -25.04 -14.93 10.94
C PRO A 78 -25.10 -14.39 9.52
N MET A 79 -26.31 -14.10 9.03
CA MET A 79 -26.43 -13.39 7.76
C MET A 79 -25.66 -12.08 7.88
N PRO A 80 -24.93 -11.65 6.83
CA PRO A 80 -24.23 -10.37 6.89
C PRO A 80 -25.22 -9.26 7.23
N ASP A 81 -24.88 -8.43 8.21
CA ASP A 81 -25.64 -7.25 8.59
C ASP A 81 -25.88 -6.38 7.34
N ALA A 82 -27.06 -5.75 7.22
CA ALA A 82 -27.39 -4.92 6.07
C ALA A 82 -26.33 -3.81 5.81
N GLY A 83 -25.60 -3.40 6.85
CA GLY A 83 -24.45 -2.49 6.76
C GLY A 83 -23.20 -3.10 6.10
N PHE A 84 -22.94 -4.40 6.26
CA PHE A 84 -21.85 -5.09 5.54
C PHE A 84 -22.16 -5.19 4.05
N ALA A 85 -23.35 -5.71 3.72
CA ALA A 85 -23.74 -5.93 2.34
C ALA A 85 -23.75 -4.64 1.51
N SER A 86 -24.25 -3.54 2.09
CA SER A 86 -24.25 -2.23 1.44
C SER A 86 -22.84 -1.64 1.26
N ALA A 87 -21.89 -1.94 2.15
CA ALA A 87 -20.51 -1.48 2.06
C ALA A 87 -19.66 -2.28 1.04
N LEU A 88 -20.06 -3.50 0.67
CA LEU A 88 -19.32 -4.32 -0.29
C LEU A 88 -19.26 -3.71 -1.68
N LEU A 89 -20.37 -3.19 -2.19
CA LEU A 89 -20.43 -2.62 -3.54
C LEU A 89 -19.44 -1.46 -3.77
N PRO A 90 -19.46 -0.37 -2.96
CA PRO A 90 -18.50 0.72 -3.12
C PRO A 90 -17.06 0.26 -2.90
N LEU A 91 -16.83 -0.68 -1.98
CA LEU A 91 -15.50 -1.24 -1.76
C LEU A 91 -15.00 -2.01 -2.99
N MET A 92 -15.82 -2.89 -3.57
CA MET A 92 -15.48 -3.65 -4.77
C MET A 92 -15.27 -2.74 -5.98
N LEU A 93 -16.10 -1.70 -6.13
CA LEU A 93 -15.93 -0.72 -7.21
C LEU A 93 -14.59 0.01 -7.07
N THR A 94 -14.27 0.49 -5.87
CA THR A 94 -13.00 1.16 -5.57
C THR A 94 -11.81 0.20 -5.80
N TRP A 95 -11.96 -1.07 -5.41
CA TRP A 95 -10.96 -2.11 -5.62
C TRP A 95 -10.66 -2.36 -7.09
N VAL A 96 -11.70 -2.52 -7.91
CA VAL A 96 -11.56 -2.73 -9.36
C VAL A 96 -10.94 -1.50 -10.02
N ILE A 97 -11.39 -0.28 -9.69
CA ILE A 97 -10.80 0.96 -10.20
C ILE A 97 -9.32 1.06 -9.82
N GLY A 98 -8.97 0.71 -8.58
CA GLY A 98 -7.60 0.64 -8.09
C GLY A 98 -6.74 -0.29 -8.94
N MET A 99 -7.24 -1.49 -9.27
CA MET A 99 -6.53 -2.45 -10.13
C MET A 99 -6.47 -2.05 -11.61
N MET A 100 -7.47 -1.32 -12.11
CA MET A 100 -7.50 -0.81 -13.48
C MET A 100 -6.51 0.35 -13.68
N SER A 101 -6.26 1.12 -12.63
CA SER A 101 -5.41 2.30 -12.73
C SER A 101 -3.95 1.91 -13.09
N PRO A 102 -3.31 2.59 -14.05
CA PRO A 102 -1.98 2.22 -14.52
C PRO A 102 -0.97 2.10 -13.38
N GLY A 103 -0.16 1.05 -13.40
CA GLY A 103 0.82 0.79 -12.35
C GLY A 103 1.69 -0.44 -12.66
N PRO A 104 2.74 -0.68 -11.84
CA PRO A 104 3.74 -1.72 -12.08
C PRO A 104 3.14 -3.11 -12.30
N ASP A 105 2.12 -3.47 -11.52
CA ASP A 105 1.47 -4.79 -11.55
C ASP A 105 0.79 -5.07 -12.90
N LEU A 106 -0.01 -4.12 -13.40
CA LEU A 106 -0.69 -4.25 -14.70
C LEU A 106 0.32 -4.33 -15.84
N PHE A 107 1.34 -3.47 -15.83
CA PHE A 107 2.40 -3.49 -16.83
C PHE A 107 3.16 -4.82 -16.83
N LEU A 108 3.48 -5.35 -15.65
CA LEU A 108 4.17 -6.63 -15.53
C LEU A 108 3.35 -7.76 -16.15
N VAL A 109 2.06 -7.86 -15.83
CA VAL A 109 1.18 -8.93 -16.33
C VAL A 109 1.08 -8.88 -17.85
N ILE A 110 0.82 -7.70 -18.42
CA ILE A 110 0.80 -7.49 -19.87
C ILE A 110 2.12 -7.93 -20.50
N HIS A 111 3.23 -7.47 -19.94
CA HIS A 111 4.56 -7.75 -20.44
C HIS A 111 4.89 -9.26 -20.41
N ARG A 112 4.61 -9.95 -19.30
CA ARG A 112 4.85 -11.39 -19.16
C ARG A 112 3.92 -12.24 -20.04
N SER A 113 2.69 -11.78 -20.27
CA SER A 113 1.79 -12.43 -21.24
C SER A 113 2.24 -12.28 -22.69
N LEU A 114 2.79 -11.13 -23.08
CA LEU A 114 3.23 -10.86 -24.45
C LEU A 114 4.62 -11.40 -24.76
N ALA A 115 5.62 -11.02 -23.96
CA ALA A 115 7.02 -11.40 -24.18
C ALA A 115 7.30 -12.84 -23.73
N GLY A 116 6.66 -13.27 -22.64
CA GLY A 116 6.77 -14.62 -22.08
C GLY A 116 5.70 -15.53 -22.67
N SER A 117 4.74 -15.96 -21.85
CA SER A 117 3.59 -16.75 -22.29
C SER A 117 2.35 -16.42 -21.47
N ARG A 118 1.16 -16.83 -21.92
CA ARG A 118 -0.07 -16.74 -21.12
C ARG A 118 0.10 -17.33 -19.71
N ARG A 119 0.82 -18.45 -19.60
CA ARG A 119 1.10 -19.10 -18.30
C ARG A 119 2.01 -18.23 -17.42
N GLU A 120 2.99 -17.55 -18.00
CA GLU A 120 3.86 -16.62 -17.27
C GLU A 120 3.09 -15.38 -16.78
N GLY A 121 2.18 -14.84 -17.59
CA GLY A 121 1.28 -13.76 -17.17
C GLY A 121 0.36 -14.15 -16.02
N ILE A 122 -0.25 -15.35 -16.09
CA ILE A 122 -1.09 -15.89 -15.00
C ILE A 122 -0.24 -16.15 -13.74
N ALA A 123 0.98 -16.64 -13.89
CA ALA A 123 1.89 -16.84 -12.76
C ALA A 123 2.25 -15.52 -12.09
N ALA A 124 2.54 -14.47 -12.88
CA ALA A 124 2.75 -13.12 -12.35
C ALA A 124 1.50 -12.60 -11.61
N ALA A 125 0.30 -12.81 -12.16
CA ALA A 125 -0.97 -12.47 -11.51
C ALA A 125 -1.14 -13.17 -10.14
N ALA A 126 -0.82 -14.46 -10.06
CA ALA A 126 -0.85 -15.21 -8.79
C ALA A 126 0.19 -14.68 -7.79
N GLY A 127 1.37 -14.29 -8.25
CA GLY A 127 2.39 -13.63 -7.43
C GLY A 127 1.91 -12.30 -6.86
N ILE A 128 1.31 -11.45 -7.72
CA ILE A 128 0.71 -10.17 -7.33
C ILE A 128 -0.38 -10.39 -6.28
N ALA A 129 -1.28 -11.34 -6.50
CA ALA A 129 -2.35 -11.66 -5.57
C ALA A 129 -1.83 -12.18 -4.21
N SER A 130 -0.70 -12.87 -4.20
CA SER A 130 -0.03 -13.29 -2.97
C SER A 130 0.52 -12.09 -2.19
N GLY A 131 1.11 -11.11 -2.89
CA GLY A 131 1.54 -9.84 -2.29
C GLY A 131 0.36 -9.04 -1.72
N VAL A 132 -0.74 -8.98 -2.47
CA VAL A 132 -2.01 -8.37 -2.04
C VAL A 132 -2.53 -9.04 -0.78
N ALA A 133 -2.53 -10.37 -0.71
CA ALA A 133 -2.96 -11.10 0.48
C ALA A 133 -2.10 -10.73 1.70
N LEU A 134 -0.78 -10.66 1.55
CA LEU A 134 0.13 -10.24 2.62
C LEU A 134 -0.17 -8.81 3.08
N TRP A 135 -0.34 -7.88 2.14
CA TRP A 135 -0.68 -6.50 2.47
C TRP A 135 -2.03 -6.36 3.17
N LEU A 136 -3.02 -7.16 2.76
CA LEU A 136 -4.32 -7.17 3.42
C LEU A 136 -4.23 -7.73 4.84
N VAL A 137 -3.44 -8.79 5.08
CA VAL A 137 -3.16 -9.28 6.44
C VAL A 137 -2.48 -8.19 7.28
N VAL A 138 -1.50 -7.49 6.71
CA VAL A 138 -0.83 -6.34 7.32
C VAL A 138 -1.82 -5.21 7.66
N ALA A 139 -2.76 -4.91 6.77
CA ALA A 139 -3.76 -3.89 7.00
C ALA A 139 -4.72 -4.26 8.14
N PHE A 140 -5.25 -5.49 8.13
CA PHE A 140 -6.25 -5.95 9.09
C PHE A 140 -5.68 -6.33 10.46
N THR A 141 -4.37 -6.53 10.58
CA THR A 141 -3.69 -6.67 11.89
C THR A 141 -3.38 -5.33 12.56
N GLY A 142 -3.78 -4.20 11.95
CA GLY A 142 -3.61 -2.87 12.51
C GLY A 142 -2.24 -2.23 12.21
N LEU A 143 -1.35 -2.92 11.49
CA LEU A 143 -0.07 -2.31 11.08
C LEU A 143 -0.29 -1.14 10.12
N ALA A 144 -1.37 -1.14 9.32
CA ALA A 144 -1.77 0.04 8.55
C ALA A 144 -2.06 1.28 9.42
N ALA A 145 -2.62 1.11 10.62
CA ALA A 145 -2.80 2.21 11.57
C ALA A 145 -1.47 2.70 12.16
N VAL A 146 -0.47 1.82 12.29
CA VAL A 146 0.90 2.23 12.68
C VAL A 146 1.56 3.00 11.55
N MET A 147 1.37 2.60 10.29
CA MET A 147 1.91 3.31 9.12
C MET A 147 1.33 4.72 8.97
N THR A 148 0.06 4.92 9.30
CA THR A 148 -0.56 6.25 9.31
C THR A 148 -0.12 7.08 10.52
N ALA A 149 0.08 6.45 11.68
CA ALA A 149 0.59 7.13 12.88
C ALA A 149 2.09 7.50 12.79
N PHE A 150 2.87 6.77 11.99
CA PHE A 150 4.31 6.96 11.85
C PHE A 150 4.73 7.11 10.37
N PRO A 151 4.66 8.35 9.83
CA PRO A 151 4.96 8.66 8.43
C PRO A 151 6.29 8.12 7.87
N PRO A 152 7.40 8.01 8.65
CA PRO A 152 8.66 7.49 8.12
C PRO A 152 8.58 6.05 7.57
N ILE A 153 7.65 5.21 8.02
CA ILE A 153 7.48 3.86 7.44
C ILE A 153 7.05 3.96 5.98
N THR A 154 6.15 4.87 5.65
CA THR A 154 5.69 5.09 4.27
C THR A 154 6.85 5.54 3.39
N VAL A 155 7.73 6.41 3.90
CA VAL A 155 8.96 6.85 3.20
C VAL A 155 9.88 5.66 2.91
N ILE A 156 10.19 4.88 3.93
CA ILE A 156 11.08 3.72 3.80
C ILE A 156 10.52 2.77 2.73
N LEU A 157 9.21 2.57 2.73
CA LEU A 157 8.57 1.66 1.80
C LEU A 157 8.52 2.20 0.37
N GLN A 158 8.24 3.50 0.19
CA GLN A 158 8.31 4.18 -1.11
C GLN A 158 9.73 4.11 -1.69
N VAL A 159 10.76 4.38 -0.88
CA VAL A 159 12.16 4.30 -1.30
C VAL A 159 12.56 2.87 -1.61
N ALA A 160 12.32 1.92 -0.71
CA ALA A 160 12.68 0.52 -0.91
C ALA A 160 11.96 -0.09 -2.12
N GLY A 161 10.66 0.16 -2.26
CA GLY A 161 9.87 -0.27 -3.41
C GLY A 161 10.36 0.35 -4.71
N GLY A 162 10.65 1.65 -4.69
CA GLY A 162 11.22 2.36 -5.82
C GLY A 162 12.57 1.78 -6.27
N LEU A 163 13.46 1.47 -5.33
CA LEU A 163 14.76 0.83 -5.60
C LEU A 163 14.60 -0.57 -6.19
N VAL A 164 13.66 -1.39 -5.69
CA VAL A 164 13.37 -2.72 -6.25
C VAL A 164 12.86 -2.62 -7.69
N LEU A 165 11.98 -1.65 -7.98
CA LEU A 165 11.49 -1.41 -9.35
C LEU A 165 12.60 -0.94 -10.28
N ILE A 166 13.46 -0.01 -9.84
CA ILE A 166 14.63 0.43 -10.60
C ILE A 166 15.55 -0.76 -10.88
N TRP A 167 15.87 -1.58 -9.87
CA TRP A 167 16.69 -2.77 -10.04
C TRP A 167 16.09 -3.75 -11.05
N MET A 168 14.78 -4.00 -10.97
CA MET A 168 14.07 -4.83 -11.94
C MET A 168 14.13 -4.23 -13.34
N GLY A 169 13.91 -2.93 -13.51
CA GLY A 169 13.93 -2.25 -14.79
C GLY A 169 15.32 -2.25 -15.44
N ILE A 170 16.37 -2.02 -14.65
CA ILE A 170 17.77 -2.17 -15.07
C ILE A 170 18.03 -3.61 -15.53
N GLY A 171 17.59 -4.60 -14.77
CA GLY A 171 17.73 -6.01 -15.15
C GLY A 171 17.07 -6.32 -16.50
N THR A 172 15.86 -5.78 -16.75
CA THR A 172 15.15 -5.96 -18.03
C THR A 172 15.89 -5.26 -19.18
N LEU A 173 16.39 -4.03 -18.98
CA LEU A 173 17.15 -3.28 -19.99
C LEU A 173 18.50 -3.92 -20.31
N ARG A 174 19.21 -4.47 -19.31
CA ARG A 174 20.47 -5.20 -19.53
C ARG A 174 20.22 -6.47 -20.35
N ALA A 175 19.15 -7.21 -20.05
CA ALA A 175 18.77 -8.38 -20.83
C ALA A 175 18.41 -8.01 -22.27
N TRP A 176 17.67 -6.91 -22.47
CA TRP A 176 17.37 -6.36 -23.79
C TRP A 176 18.65 -5.98 -24.57
N LEU A 177 19.57 -5.25 -23.94
CA LEU A 177 20.80 -4.79 -24.58
C LEU A 177 21.71 -5.95 -24.98
N ALA A 178 21.84 -6.95 -24.10
CA ALA A 178 22.61 -8.16 -24.40
C ALA A 178 22.04 -8.92 -25.61
N ARG A 179 20.71 -8.98 -25.75
CA ARG A 179 20.06 -9.61 -26.90
C ARG A 179 20.20 -8.80 -28.18
N ARG A 180 20.17 -7.47 -28.08
CA ARG A 180 20.41 -6.59 -29.24
C ARG A 180 21.82 -6.74 -29.81
N GLY A 181 22.80 -7.10 -28.96
CA GLY A 181 24.14 -7.46 -29.38
C GLY A 181 24.23 -8.83 -30.08
N ARG A 182 23.47 -9.83 -29.62
CA ARG A 182 23.49 -11.21 -30.16
C ARG A 182 22.60 -11.43 -31.39
N ALA A 183 21.51 -10.67 -31.53
CA ALA A 183 20.62 -10.74 -32.69
C ALA A 183 21.29 -10.27 -34.00
N ALA A 184 22.49 -9.69 -33.93
CA ALA A 184 23.33 -9.40 -35.09
C ALA A 184 24.12 -10.63 -35.58
N GLU A 185 24.23 -11.69 -34.78
CA GLU A 185 25.10 -12.85 -35.06
C GLU A 185 24.33 -14.16 -35.30
N GLU A 186 23.15 -14.36 -34.68
CA GLU A 186 22.43 -15.64 -34.79
C GLU A 186 20.91 -15.46 -34.96
N GLY A 187 20.36 -16.14 -35.97
CA GLY A 187 18.93 -16.17 -36.31
C GLY A 187 18.07 -16.97 -35.32
N GLU A 188 18.15 -16.62 -34.04
CA GLU A 188 17.41 -17.28 -32.97
C GLU A 188 15.89 -17.06 -33.12
N THR A 189 15.12 -18.14 -32.95
CA THR A 189 13.65 -18.06 -33.03
C THR A 189 13.09 -17.13 -31.94
N PRO A 190 12.19 -16.16 -32.26
CA PRO A 190 11.70 -15.15 -31.32
C PRO A 190 11.00 -15.68 -30.06
N ASP A 191 10.61 -16.97 -30.04
CA ASP A 191 9.70 -17.54 -29.05
C ASP A 191 10.39 -17.97 -27.74
N ALA A 192 11.73 -18.15 -27.76
CA ALA A 192 12.51 -18.52 -26.57
C ALA A 192 13.05 -17.30 -25.79
N ALA A 193 13.34 -16.19 -26.48
CA ALA A 193 14.11 -15.08 -25.94
C ALA A 193 13.41 -14.27 -24.82
N GLY A 194 12.08 -14.28 -24.75
CA GLY A 194 11.30 -13.50 -23.78
C GLY A 194 10.79 -14.27 -22.54
N ARG A 195 11.03 -15.58 -22.49
CA ARG A 195 10.54 -16.48 -21.43
C ARG A 195 11.37 -16.35 -20.15
N LEU A 196 10.69 -16.10 -19.02
CA LEU A 196 11.32 -16.14 -17.69
C LEU A 196 11.10 -17.49 -16.98
N GLY A 197 10.09 -18.26 -17.42
CA GLY A 197 9.55 -19.39 -16.69
C GLY A 197 8.47 -18.98 -15.68
N VAL A 198 7.59 -19.94 -15.36
CA VAL A 198 6.40 -19.75 -14.49
C VAL A 198 6.81 -19.31 -13.08
N GLY A 199 7.74 -20.02 -12.43
CA GLY A 199 8.17 -19.70 -11.06
C GLY A 199 8.86 -18.35 -10.94
N ALA A 200 9.71 -18.00 -11.91
CA ALA A 200 10.36 -16.68 -11.92
C ALA A 200 9.36 -15.55 -12.17
N SER A 201 8.33 -15.78 -13.00
CA SER A 201 7.25 -14.82 -13.26
C SER A 201 6.37 -14.62 -12.01
N PHE A 202 6.07 -15.69 -11.28
CA PHE A 202 5.40 -15.59 -9.97
C PHE A 202 6.21 -14.72 -8.99
N ARG A 203 7.50 -15.02 -8.82
CA ARG A 203 8.37 -14.25 -7.93
C ARG A 203 8.47 -12.78 -8.36
N ARG A 204 8.52 -12.51 -9.67
CA ARG A 204 8.50 -11.15 -10.22
C ARG A 204 7.19 -10.43 -9.85
N GLY A 205 6.05 -11.11 -9.96
CA GLY A 205 4.75 -10.60 -9.56
C GLY A 205 4.68 -10.25 -8.07
N LEU A 206 5.10 -11.17 -7.22
CA LEU A 206 5.16 -10.96 -5.77
C LEU A 206 6.04 -9.76 -5.40
N LEU A 207 7.27 -9.73 -5.92
CA LEU A 207 8.21 -8.63 -5.65
C LEU A 207 7.70 -7.29 -6.17
N THR A 208 7.06 -7.26 -7.35
CA THR A 208 6.52 -6.04 -7.93
C THR A 208 5.40 -5.47 -7.06
N ASN A 209 4.49 -6.33 -6.59
CA ASN A 209 3.39 -5.89 -5.74
C ASN A 209 3.85 -5.47 -4.33
N LEU A 210 4.79 -6.20 -3.72
CA LEU A 210 5.37 -5.81 -2.43
C LEU A 210 6.16 -4.50 -2.52
N ALA A 211 6.80 -4.25 -3.66
CA ALA A 211 7.52 -3.01 -3.97
C ALA A 211 6.60 -1.86 -4.42
N ASN A 212 5.28 -2.06 -4.46
CA ASN A 212 4.32 -1.09 -4.99
C ASN A 212 3.73 -0.21 -3.86
N PRO A 213 4.31 0.96 -3.53
CA PRO A 213 3.81 1.84 -2.47
C PRO A 213 2.38 2.35 -2.72
N LYS A 214 1.91 2.33 -3.98
CA LYS A 214 0.50 2.62 -4.31
C LYS A 214 -0.45 1.75 -3.50
N PHE A 215 -0.08 0.49 -3.28
CA PHE A 215 -0.93 -0.45 -2.57
C PHE A 215 -1.08 -0.07 -1.10
N VAL A 216 0.00 0.41 -0.47
CA VAL A 216 0.00 0.86 0.93
C VAL A 216 -0.86 2.09 1.15
N ILE A 217 -0.73 3.09 0.27
CA ILE A 217 -1.56 4.29 0.34
C ILE A 217 -3.04 3.91 0.13
N TYR A 218 -3.29 3.04 -0.84
CA TYR A 218 -4.62 2.57 -1.17
C TYR A 218 -5.28 1.80 -0.01
N ILE A 219 -4.58 0.82 0.59
CA ILE A 219 -5.17 0.03 1.68
C ILE A 219 -5.43 0.88 2.92
N SER A 220 -4.55 1.82 3.26
CA SER A 220 -4.73 2.72 4.40
C SER A 220 -5.94 3.64 4.24
N ALA A 221 -6.20 4.13 3.02
CA ALA A 221 -7.33 5.01 2.75
C ALA A 221 -8.67 4.25 2.67
N VAL A 222 -8.68 3.11 1.98
CA VAL A 222 -9.93 2.42 1.62
C VAL A 222 -10.43 1.49 2.73
N PHE A 223 -9.52 0.90 3.51
CA PHE A 223 -9.90 -0.12 4.51
C PHE A 223 -10.03 0.40 5.93
N ALA A 224 -9.65 1.66 6.20
CA ALA A 224 -9.79 2.24 7.54
C ALA A 224 -11.21 2.06 8.15
N PRO A 225 -12.32 2.27 7.42
CA PRO A 225 -13.67 2.04 7.97
C PRO A 225 -13.96 0.56 8.28
N PHE A 226 -13.38 -0.36 7.51
CA PHE A 226 -13.58 -1.80 7.68
C PHE A 226 -12.77 -2.38 8.83
N ILE A 227 -11.57 -1.82 9.07
CA ILE A 227 -10.72 -2.16 10.20
C ILE A 227 -11.34 -1.66 11.53
N ALA A 228 -11.89 -0.44 11.54
CA ALA A 228 -12.47 0.17 12.73
C ALA A 228 -13.77 -0.50 13.22
N ALA A 229 -14.52 -1.15 12.31
CA ALA A 229 -15.85 -1.68 12.60
C ALA A 229 -15.88 -2.97 13.46
N GLN A 230 -14.73 -3.48 13.93
CA GLN A 230 -14.60 -4.71 14.76
C GLN A 230 -15.52 -5.85 14.31
N ARG A 231 -15.48 -6.17 13.02
CA ARG A 231 -16.42 -7.11 12.40
C ARG A 231 -16.16 -8.56 12.84
N PRO A 232 -17.19 -9.44 12.81
CA PRO A 232 -17.00 -10.87 13.02
C PRO A 232 -15.91 -11.45 12.11
N LEU A 233 -15.12 -12.39 12.64
CA LEU A 233 -13.96 -12.96 11.93
C LEU A 233 -14.32 -13.50 10.55
N TRP A 234 -15.47 -14.16 10.41
CA TRP A 234 -15.92 -14.72 9.13
C TRP A 234 -16.16 -13.64 8.06
N GLN A 235 -16.65 -12.45 8.42
CA GLN A 235 -16.85 -11.34 7.48
C GLN A 235 -15.51 -10.79 6.98
N THR A 236 -14.55 -10.69 7.89
CA THR A 236 -13.17 -10.29 7.55
C THR A 236 -12.53 -11.32 6.63
N ILE A 237 -12.60 -12.61 6.94
CA ILE A 237 -12.07 -13.68 6.09
C ILE A 237 -12.75 -13.66 4.72
N PHE A 238 -14.07 -13.58 4.67
CA PHE A 238 -14.82 -13.48 3.42
C PHE A 238 -14.35 -12.30 2.58
N LEU A 239 -14.20 -11.13 3.18
CA LEU A 239 -13.74 -9.94 2.49
C LEU A 239 -12.32 -10.10 1.93
N LEU A 240 -11.39 -10.60 2.75
CA LEU A 240 -10.01 -10.85 2.35
C LEU A 240 -9.93 -11.83 1.16
N VAL A 241 -10.67 -12.93 1.25
CA VAL A 241 -10.74 -13.93 0.17
C VAL A 241 -11.35 -13.32 -1.09
N LEU A 242 -12.44 -12.57 -0.97
CA LEU A 242 -13.09 -11.91 -2.10
C LEU A 242 -12.12 -10.99 -2.84
N LEU A 243 -11.41 -10.13 -2.12
CA LEU A 243 -10.43 -9.19 -2.70
C LEU A 243 -9.29 -9.91 -3.43
N VAL A 244 -8.76 -10.97 -2.83
CA VAL A 244 -7.68 -11.78 -3.43
C VAL A 244 -8.19 -12.50 -4.67
N VAL A 245 -9.37 -13.13 -4.61
CA VAL A 245 -9.99 -13.83 -5.75
C VAL A 245 -10.27 -12.86 -6.90
N THR A 246 -10.84 -11.68 -6.62
CA THR A 246 -11.07 -10.64 -7.64
C THR A 246 -9.74 -10.18 -8.24
N THR A 247 -8.67 -10.07 -7.44
CA THR A 247 -7.33 -9.70 -7.92
C THR A 247 -6.76 -10.76 -8.87
N VAL A 248 -6.80 -12.04 -8.47
CA VAL A 248 -6.38 -13.15 -9.34
C VAL A 248 -7.21 -13.17 -10.61
N GLY A 249 -8.54 -13.05 -10.49
CA GLY A 249 -9.47 -13.06 -11.61
C GLY A 249 -9.18 -11.95 -12.62
N TRP A 250 -9.09 -10.70 -12.14
CA TRP A 250 -8.81 -9.53 -12.97
C TRP A 250 -7.51 -9.69 -13.76
N PHE A 251 -6.39 -9.91 -13.07
CA PHE A 251 -5.09 -10.01 -13.74
C PHE A 251 -4.97 -11.28 -14.59
N SER A 252 -5.62 -12.38 -14.23
CA SER A 252 -5.65 -13.59 -15.07
C SER A 252 -6.46 -13.39 -16.34
N VAL A 253 -7.57 -12.64 -16.30
CA VAL A 253 -8.34 -12.25 -17.48
C VAL A 253 -7.48 -11.40 -18.41
N ILE A 254 -6.82 -10.36 -17.89
CA ILE A 254 -5.87 -9.55 -18.68
C ILE A 254 -4.78 -10.45 -19.27
N ALA A 255 -4.19 -11.33 -18.46
CA ALA A 255 -3.14 -12.23 -18.91
C ALA A 255 -3.61 -13.17 -20.04
N ALA A 256 -4.84 -13.65 -19.97
CA ALA A 256 -5.46 -14.54 -20.95
C ALA A 256 -5.82 -13.83 -22.26
N LEU A 257 -6.41 -12.63 -22.17
CA LEU A 257 -6.77 -11.80 -23.32
C LEU A 257 -5.54 -11.36 -24.08
N VAL A 258 -4.55 -10.84 -23.36
CA VAL A 258 -3.32 -10.31 -23.94
C VAL A 258 -2.39 -11.44 -24.43
N GLY A 259 -2.35 -12.55 -23.70
CA GLY A 259 -1.56 -13.73 -24.04
C GLY A 259 -2.18 -14.61 -25.13
N HIS A 260 -3.26 -14.19 -25.78
CA HIS A 260 -3.93 -14.96 -26.83
C HIS A 260 -2.99 -15.17 -28.04
N PRO A 261 -2.91 -16.38 -28.64
CA PRO A 261 -1.94 -16.70 -29.69
C PRO A 261 -1.93 -15.72 -30.87
N LYS A 262 -3.11 -15.28 -31.32
CA LYS A 262 -3.24 -14.30 -32.43
C LYS A 262 -2.63 -12.94 -32.11
N LEU A 263 -2.79 -12.46 -30.87
CA LEU A 263 -2.21 -11.19 -30.46
C LEU A 263 -0.71 -11.37 -30.28
N ARG A 264 -0.29 -12.42 -29.58
CA ARG A 264 1.12 -12.73 -29.34
C ARG A 264 1.91 -12.88 -30.64
N SER A 265 1.37 -13.55 -31.65
CA SER A 265 2.03 -13.66 -32.97
C SER A 265 2.14 -12.31 -33.68
N ALA A 266 1.12 -11.44 -33.57
CA ALA A 266 1.16 -10.10 -34.15
C ALA A 266 2.21 -9.17 -33.51
N VAL A 267 2.44 -9.33 -32.19
CA VAL A 267 3.45 -8.57 -31.43
C VAL A 267 4.78 -9.30 -31.21
N SER A 268 4.98 -10.49 -31.78
CA SER A 268 6.22 -11.27 -31.60
C SER A 268 7.47 -10.49 -32.07
N ARG A 269 7.34 -9.73 -33.16
CA ARG A 269 8.37 -8.81 -33.69
C ARG A 269 8.69 -7.63 -32.78
N TRP A 270 7.81 -7.30 -31.83
CA TRP A 270 7.93 -6.18 -30.90
C TRP A 270 8.39 -6.62 -29.50
N THR A 271 8.65 -7.91 -29.27
CA THR A 271 9.05 -8.44 -27.96
C THR A 271 10.28 -7.74 -27.38
N ASN A 272 11.31 -7.49 -28.20
CA ASN A 272 12.47 -6.69 -27.79
C ASN A 272 12.08 -5.26 -27.40
N THR A 273 11.17 -4.62 -28.14
CA THR A 273 10.65 -3.29 -27.79
C THR A 273 9.86 -3.33 -26.49
N LEU A 274 9.07 -4.38 -26.26
CA LEU A 274 8.31 -4.58 -25.02
C LEU A 274 9.23 -4.75 -23.80
N ASP A 275 10.36 -5.44 -23.92
CA ASP A 275 11.37 -5.53 -22.85
C ASP A 275 12.00 -4.16 -22.55
N ALA A 276 12.36 -3.39 -23.59
CA ALA A 276 12.89 -2.04 -23.42
C ALA A 276 11.88 -1.11 -22.74
N VAL A 277 10.62 -1.11 -23.22
CA VAL A 277 9.53 -0.32 -22.64
C VAL A 277 9.26 -0.73 -21.20
N ALA A 278 9.18 -2.03 -20.90
CA ALA A 278 8.98 -2.52 -19.54
C ALA A 278 10.11 -2.08 -18.60
N GLY A 279 11.37 -2.16 -19.06
CA GLY A 279 12.51 -1.68 -18.29
C GLY A 279 12.45 -0.18 -17.99
N VAL A 280 12.13 0.63 -18.99
CA VAL A 280 11.97 2.09 -18.84
C VAL A 280 10.80 2.40 -17.89
N VAL A 281 9.64 1.76 -18.07
CA VAL A 281 8.46 1.98 -17.22
C VAL A 281 8.77 1.63 -15.76
N PHE A 282 9.44 0.52 -15.48
CA PHE A 282 9.82 0.19 -14.10
C PHE A 282 10.82 1.17 -13.49
N ILE A 283 11.79 1.66 -14.26
CA ILE A 283 12.72 2.69 -13.78
C ILE A 283 11.98 3.99 -13.49
N LEU A 284 11.11 4.45 -14.40
CA LEU A 284 10.36 5.69 -14.24
C LEU A 284 9.40 5.63 -13.05
N LEU A 285 8.66 4.53 -12.90
CA LEU A 285 7.79 4.32 -11.74
C LEU A 285 8.59 4.27 -10.43
N GLY A 286 9.71 3.54 -10.43
CA GLY A 286 10.57 3.45 -9.24
C GLY A 286 11.21 4.79 -8.87
N LEU A 287 11.69 5.54 -9.85
CA LEU A 287 12.22 6.90 -9.63
C LEU A 287 11.12 7.84 -9.13
N GLY A 288 9.91 7.75 -9.71
CA GLY A 288 8.74 8.50 -9.27
C GLY A 288 8.45 8.27 -7.78
N PHE A 289 8.53 7.03 -7.30
CA PHE A 289 8.34 6.72 -5.88
C PHE A 289 9.44 7.28 -4.98
N VAL A 290 10.71 7.19 -5.39
CA VAL A 290 11.83 7.78 -4.64
C VAL A 290 11.71 9.31 -4.57
N VAL A 291 11.36 9.95 -5.68
CA VAL A 291 11.18 11.41 -5.74
C VAL A 291 9.98 11.84 -4.90
N LEU A 292 8.85 11.12 -4.99
CA LEU A 292 7.66 11.42 -4.18
C LEU A 292 7.99 11.37 -2.69
N ALA A 293 8.70 10.33 -2.25
CA ALA A 293 9.14 10.19 -0.87
C ALA A 293 9.99 11.39 -0.40
N ALA A 294 10.91 11.84 -1.27
CA ALA A 294 11.77 12.98 -0.98
C ALA A 294 11.02 14.31 -0.92
N VAL A 295 10.02 14.51 -1.78
CA VAL A 295 9.21 15.74 -1.83
C VAL A 295 8.25 15.82 -0.64
N GLU A 296 7.54 14.74 -0.34
CA GLU A 296 6.55 14.70 0.76
C GLU A 296 7.19 14.91 2.14
N HIS A 297 8.48 14.58 2.28
CA HIS A 297 9.19 14.62 3.57
C HIS A 297 10.37 15.61 3.56
N TRP A 298 10.40 16.52 2.58
CA TRP A 298 11.39 17.58 2.55
C TRP A 298 11.14 18.54 3.73
N PRO A 299 12.13 18.82 4.59
CA PRO A 299 11.96 19.68 5.79
C PRO A 299 11.56 21.14 5.54
N GLY A 300 11.43 21.56 4.27
CA GLY A 300 11.12 22.92 3.87
C GLY A 300 9.88 23.07 2.99
N ALA A 301 9.01 22.05 2.95
CA ALA A 301 7.70 22.10 2.28
C ALA A 301 6.58 22.40 3.30
#